data_AF-A0A3M1Q4Z3-F1
#
_entry.id   AF-A0A3M1Q4Z3-F1
#
_cell.length_a   1.000
_cell.length_b   1.000
_cell.length_c   1.000
_cell.angle_alpha   90.00
_cell.angle_beta   90.00
_cell.angle_gamma   90.00
#
_symmetry.space_group_name_H-M   'P 1'
#
loop_
_entity.id
_entity.type
_entity.pdbx_description
1 polymer ?
#
loop_
_entity_poly.entity_id
_entity_poly.type
_entity_poly.pdbx_seq_one_letter_code
_entity_poly.pdbx_strand_id
1 'polypeptide(L)'
;MCSPIRYVVPVFLFLATAVALLPAALAGRPCGTFAIVPTPDPGSSSNALIGVAAVGDGTAWAVGSQSGNGTTGLILYYDGAGWSEVDIPAEAEGISFGAIGNTPEGEVWMVGTRPHTVYEVEVIWLRARDGAIDRVDSFTQGGGPVDVSASAADNVWGVSGGMWSTDQGGYANRFNGTDWETMQLPAPYGYRNDPQGIFAAGPDDVWIVGLGGASKNHWEGYVQHWNGTSWERVPTPVDGQDLIFFESIDGSGPDDIWISGHVNYVEDLLLHWDGSSWSRHAGLARPEPLEDVAAPAPDNAWASPYSQTPGTPFFRFDGESWVEGSVVEVPGAQTVNWRDLSRAGDCEVWSAGSYHDGTTHHTLVARMVGTALTVGRSASEAGPDETHLSWTELPGIPAYDVVSGDLRTLLGAAGDYSAATTECHADNHPGTEMTIVDAVAAGEAHWYLTRGESSSGPLSYDAGDAGQAASRDTGIEAAVGACPPG
;
A
#
# COMPACT_ATOMS: atom_id res chain seq x y z
N MET A 1 6.08 -34.33 0.53
CA MET A 1 7.45 -33.79 0.40
C MET A 1 7.29 -32.28 0.46
N CYS A 2 7.49 -31.72 1.65
CA CYS A 2 7.28 -30.30 1.91
C CYS A 2 8.50 -29.51 1.42
N SER A 3 8.25 -28.44 0.67
CA SER A 3 9.27 -27.47 0.25
C SER A 3 9.59 -26.56 1.44
N PRO A 4 10.86 -26.33 1.82
CA PRO A 4 11.19 -25.41 2.90
C PRO A 4 11.10 -23.96 2.41
N ILE A 5 10.30 -23.16 3.11
CA ILE A 5 10.15 -21.71 2.93
C ILE A 5 11.30 -21.03 3.71
N ARG A 6 12.01 -20.08 3.09
CA ARG A 6 13.20 -19.39 3.64
C ARG A 6 12.92 -17.88 3.72
N TYR A 7 13.06 -17.24 4.89
CA TYR A 7 12.91 -15.78 5.05
C TYR A 7 13.86 -15.22 6.12
N VAL A 8 14.44 -14.03 5.87
CA VAL A 8 15.32 -13.29 6.79
C VAL A 8 15.17 -11.77 6.67
N VAL A 9 15.22 -11.09 7.82
CA VAL A 9 15.06 -9.65 8.04
C VAL A 9 16.39 -8.95 8.36
N PRO A 10 16.85 -7.91 7.64
CA PRO A 10 17.89 -6.97 8.10
C PRO A 10 17.32 -5.65 8.68
N VAL A 11 17.90 -5.13 9.78
CA VAL A 11 17.55 -3.84 10.40
C VAL A 11 18.72 -2.85 10.38
N PHE A 12 18.45 -1.59 10.06
CA PHE A 12 19.41 -0.46 10.14
C PHE A 12 18.87 0.65 11.06
N LEU A 13 19.75 1.25 11.87
CA LEU A 13 19.44 2.28 12.87
C LEU A 13 19.59 3.71 12.30
N PHE A 14 18.64 4.60 12.61
CA PHE A 14 18.75 6.05 12.41
C PHE A 14 19.52 6.73 13.56
N LEU A 15 20.46 7.60 13.23
CA LEU A 15 21.07 8.55 14.17
C LEU A 15 20.68 9.98 13.73
N ALA A 16 20.02 10.70 14.64
CA ALA A 16 19.67 12.09 14.43
C ALA A 16 20.94 12.97 14.27
N THR A 17 20.90 13.86 13.27
CA THR A 17 21.85 14.93 12.92
C THR A 17 23.17 14.55 12.26
N ALA A 18 23.13 14.31 10.94
CA ALA A 18 24.06 14.93 9.98
C ALA A 18 23.46 14.87 8.57
N VAL A 19 23.26 16.04 7.93
CA VAL A 19 22.99 16.14 6.49
C VAL A 19 24.25 15.69 5.76
N ALA A 20 24.26 14.43 5.32
CA ALA A 20 25.24 13.90 4.39
C ALA A 20 24.48 13.12 3.31
N LEU A 21 24.66 13.54 2.06
CA LEU A 21 24.20 12.85 0.87
C LEU A 21 24.71 11.40 0.91
N LEU A 22 23.81 10.46 1.21
CA LEU A 22 24.07 9.03 1.17
C LEU A 22 24.06 8.56 -0.30
N PRO A 23 25.02 7.74 -0.75
CA PRO A 23 24.84 6.97 -1.97
C PRO A 23 23.77 5.89 -1.73
N ALA A 24 22.89 5.71 -2.71
CA ALA A 24 21.89 4.65 -2.77
C ALA A 24 22.55 3.27 -2.51
N ALA A 25 22.30 2.72 -1.32
CA ALA A 25 22.62 1.36 -0.94
C ALA A 25 21.65 0.93 0.17
N LEU A 26 20.35 1.02 -0.13
CA LEU A 26 19.24 0.50 0.68
C LEU A 26 18.28 -0.38 -0.15
N ALA A 27 18.69 -0.78 -1.37
CA ALA A 27 17.88 -1.63 -2.23
C ALA A 27 17.62 -3.00 -1.59
N GLY A 28 16.35 -3.41 -1.56
CA GLY A 28 15.95 -4.81 -1.37
C GLY A 28 15.70 -5.28 0.07
N ARG A 29 14.77 -4.67 0.82
CA ARG A 29 14.11 -5.41 1.90
C ARG A 29 13.22 -6.49 1.28
N PRO A 30 13.38 -7.80 1.57
CA PRO A 30 12.39 -8.79 1.14
C PRO A 30 11.13 -8.58 1.98
N CYS A 31 10.13 -7.86 1.42
CA CYS A 31 8.79 -7.92 1.97
C CYS A 31 8.22 -9.34 1.78
N GLY A 32 7.25 -9.71 2.60
CA GLY A 32 6.63 -11.04 2.53
C GLY A 32 5.88 -11.27 1.22
N THR A 33 5.24 -12.44 1.11
CA THR A 33 4.33 -12.71 0.00
C THR A 33 2.89 -12.37 0.38
N PHE A 34 2.09 -11.93 -0.59
CA PHE A 34 0.65 -11.79 -0.39
C PHE A 34 0.01 -13.15 -0.04
N ALA A 35 -0.88 -13.14 0.96
CA ALA A 35 -1.70 -14.27 1.35
C ALA A 35 -3.18 -13.86 1.39
N ILE A 36 -4.07 -14.77 0.99
CA ILE A 36 -5.51 -14.54 1.08
C ILE A 36 -5.92 -14.45 2.55
N VAL A 37 -6.69 -13.43 2.87
CA VAL A 37 -7.37 -13.30 4.17
C VAL A 37 -8.86 -13.60 3.94
N PRO A 38 -9.43 -14.63 4.59
CA PRO A 38 -10.83 -14.99 4.37
C PRO A 38 -11.80 -13.85 4.69
N THR A 39 -12.74 -13.61 3.78
CA THR A 39 -13.74 -12.54 3.87
C THR A 39 -15.18 -13.11 3.86
N PRO A 40 -16.14 -12.42 4.51
CA PRO A 40 -17.55 -12.77 4.40
C PRO A 40 -18.13 -12.53 2.99
N ASP A 41 -19.03 -13.41 2.56
CA ASP A 41 -19.84 -13.28 1.33
C ASP A 41 -21.35 -13.21 1.67
N PRO A 42 -21.84 -12.08 2.21
CA PRO A 42 -23.21 -11.96 2.71
C PRO A 42 -24.28 -11.99 1.60
N GLY A 43 -23.95 -11.53 0.39
CA GLY A 43 -24.79 -11.59 -0.79
C GLY A 43 -24.90 -13.01 -1.35
N SER A 44 -26.11 -13.40 -1.75
CA SER A 44 -26.39 -14.75 -2.27
C SER A 44 -25.97 -14.98 -3.72
N SER A 45 -25.74 -13.93 -4.52
CA SER A 45 -25.40 -14.06 -5.95
C SER A 45 -24.08 -13.42 -6.34
N SER A 46 -23.74 -12.28 -5.76
CA SER A 46 -22.49 -11.59 -6.06
C SER A 46 -22.08 -10.71 -4.90
N ASN A 47 -20.80 -10.80 -4.56
CA ASN A 47 -20.09 -9.97 -3.60
C ASN A 47 -18.82 -9.48 -4.28
N ALA A 48 -18.53 -8.19 -4.17
CA ALA A 48 -17.33 -7.61 -4.75
C ALA A 48 -16.86 -6.43 -3.91
N LEU A 49 -15.56 -6.41 -3.60
CA LEU A 49 -14.92 -5.25 -2.99
C LEU A 49 -14.35 -4.35 -4.08
N ILE A 50 -14.51 -3.05 -3.89
CA ILE A 50 -13.99 -2.02 -4.79
C ILE A 50 -12.78 -1.32 -4.18
N GLY A 51 -12.60 -1.40 -2.86
CA GLY A 51 -11.47 -0.82 -2.18
C GLY A 51 -11.24 -1.32 -0.76
N VAL A 52 -10.05 -1.06 -0.24
CA VAL A 52 -9.54 -1.39 1.09
C VAL A 52 -8.74 -0.22 1.63
N ALA A 53 -8.81 0.02 2.94
CA ALA A 53 -8.01 1.02 3.63
C ALA A 53 -7.37 0.38 4.86
N ALA A 54 -6.04 0.32 4.87
CA ALA A 54 -5.25 -0.20 5.96
C ALA A 54 -4.98 0.90 7.00
N VAL A 55 -5.19 0.60 8.28
CA VAL A 55 -5.13 1.61 9.35
C VAL A 55 -3.71 1.77 9.92
N GLY A 56 -2.85 0.76 9.75
CA GLY A 56 -1.46 0.74 10.24
C GLY A 56 -1.28 0.18 11.66
N ASP A 57 -2.37 -0.14 12.36
CA ASP A 57 -2.40 -0.81 13.66
C ASP A 57 -2.71 -2.32 13.56
N GLY A 58 -2.66 -2.86 12.34
CA GLY A 58 -3.06 -4.23 12.03
C GLY A 58 -4.55 -4.40 11.74
N THR A 59 -5.34 -3.31 11.77
CA THR A 59 -6.74 -3.29 11.35
C THR A 59 -6.90 -2.73 9.93
N ALA A 60 -8.04 -3.03 9.31
CA ALA A 60 -8.35 -2.56 7.95
C ALA A 60 -9.86 -2.46 7.74
N TRP A 61 -10.26 -1.65 6.77
CA TRP A 61 -11.64 -1.53 6.30
C TRP A 61 -11.70 -1.85 4.82
N ALA A 62 -12.83 -2.37 4.35
CA ALA A 62 -13.06 -2.55 2.92
C ALA A 62 -14.51 -2.19 2.57
N VAL A 63 -14.71 -1.68 1.36
CA VAL A 63 -16.03 -1.33 0.85
C VAL A 63 -16.28 -1.97 -0.50
N GLY A 64 -17.56 -2.15 -0.81
CA GLY A 64 -17.96 -2.78 -2.05
C GLY A 64 -19.46 -2.89 -2.23
N SER A 65 -19.86 -3.94 -2.92
CA SER A 65 -21.27 -4.24 -3.18
C SER A 65 -21.56 -5.71 -2.91
N GLN A 66 -22.81 -5.96 -2.51
CA GLN A 66 -23.36 -7.29 -2.37
C GLN A 66 -24.74 -7.36 -3.05
N SER A 67 -25.12 -8.55 -3.50
CA SER A 67 -26.39 -8.77 -4.18
C SER A 67 -27.12 -10.03 -3.74
N GLY A 68 -28.44 -9.88 -3.60
CA GLY A 68 -29.41 -10.96 -3.42
C GLY A 68 -30.74 -10.60 -4.10
N ASN A 69 -31.67 -9.99 -3.36
CA ASN A 69 -32.93 -9.45 -3.92
C ASN A 69 -32.81 -8.00 -4.45
N GLY A 70 -31.58 -7.54 -4.62
CA GLY A 70 -31.18 -6.19 -5.01
C GLY A 70 -29.68 -6.01 -4.74
N THR A 71 -29.06 -4.97 -5.29
CA THR A 71 -27.65 -4.62 -5.01
C THR A 71 -27.60 -3.56 -3.93
N THR A 72 -26.80 -3.78 -2.90
CA THR A 72 -26.57 -2.83 -1.79
C THR A 72 -25.08 -2.66 -1.55
N GLY A 73 -24.70 -1.58 -0.86
CA GLY A 73 -23.34 -1.41 -0.35
C GLY A 73 -22.95 -2.54 0.60
N LEU A 74 -21.64 -2.78 0.71
CA LEU A 74 -21.01 -3.69 1.65
C LEU A 74 -19.88 -2.93 2.36
N ILE A 75 -19.82 -3.03 3.68
CA ILE A 75 -18.69 -2.56 4.49
C ILE A 75 -18.18 -3.75 5.29
N LEU A 76 -16.87 -4.00 5.22
CA LEU A 76 -16.18 -4.98 6.03
C LEU A 76 -15.15 -4.30 6.93
N TYR A 77 -14.96 -4.83 8.13
CA TYR A 77 -13.94 -4.42 9.08
C TYR A 77 -13.09 -5.63 9.50
N TYR A 78 -11.78 -5.47 9.47
CA TYR A 78 -10.78 -6.42 9.95
C TYR A 78 -10.26 -5.97 11.31
N ASP A 79 -10.49 -6.76 12.34
CA ASP A 79 -10.15 -6.45 13.74
C ASP A 79 -8.75 -6.93 14.17
N GLY A 80 -7.90 -7.33 13.22
CA GLY A 80 -6.61 -7.97 13.49
C GLY A 80 -6.67 -9.50 13.52
N ALA A 81 -7.87 -10.09 13.64
CA ALA A 81 -8.08 -11.54 13.64
C ALA A 81 -8.90 -12.01 12.43
N GLY A 82 -9.92 -11.26 12.03
CA GLY A 82 -10.80 -11.65 10.93
C GLY A 82 -11.67 -10.51 10.42
N TRP A 83 -12.22 -10.72 9.22
CA TRP A 83 -13.16 -9.79 8.59
C TRP A 83 -14.59 -10.04 9.09
N SER A 84 -15.31 -8.96 9.38
CA SER A 84 -16.73 -8.97 9.74
C SER A 84 -17.50 -7.90 8.98
N GLU A 85 -18.78 -8.16 8.69
CA GLU A 85 -19.67 -7.17 8.07
C GLU A 85 -20.05 -6.08 9.09
N VAL A 86 -20.06 -4.84 8.64
CA VAL A 86 -20.48 -3.68 9.42
C VAL A 86 -21.74 -3.07 8.81
N ASP A 87 -22.72 -2.78 9.66
CA ASP A 87 -23.98 -2.18 9.23
C ASP A 87 -23.75 -0.78 8.64
N ILE A 88 -24.41 -0.53 7.50
CA ILE A 88 -24.44 0.80 6.91
C ILE A 88 -25.39 1.67 7.75
N PRO A 89 -24.97 2.87 8.20
CA PRO A 89 -25.85 3.79 8.92
C PRO A 89 -27.14 4.07 8.15
N ALA A 90 -28.27 4.18 8.86
CA ALA A 90 -29.60 4.32 8.25
C ALA A 90 -29.68 5.54 7.31
N GLU A 91 -28.95 6.61 7.60
CA GLU A 91 -28.91 7.82 6.78
C GLU A 91 -28.22 7.62 5.43
N ALA A 92 -27.36 6.60 5.33
CA ALA A 92 -26.62 6.19 4.15
C ALA A 92 -27.16 4.90 3.49
N GLU A 93 -28.35 4.44 3.87
CA GLU A 93 -28.99 3.30 3.21
C GLU A 93 -29.09 3.52 1.68
N GLY A 94 -28.84 2.45 0.94
CA GLY A 94 -28.86 2.44 -0.53
C GLY A 94 -27.62 3.06 -1.19
N ILE A 95 -26.57 3.36 -0.43
CA ILE A 95 -25.29 3.83 -0.97
C ILE A 95 -24.63 2.75 -1.86
N SER A 96 -24.12 3.21 -3.00
CA SER A 96 -23.17 2.51 -3.84
C SER A 96 -21.80 3.12 -3.61
N PHE A 97 -20.87 2.36 -3.01
CA PHE A 97 -19.52 2.83 -2.75
C PHE A 97 -18.73 3.02 -4.05
N GLY A 98 -17.91 4.07 -4.09
CA GLY A 98 -17.01 4.36 -5.20
C GLY A 98 -15.54 4.32 -4.79
N ALA A 99 -15.21 4.72 -3.56
CA ALA A 99 -13.83 4.71 -3.08
C ALA A 99 -13.74 4.69 -1.54
N ILE A 100 -12.55 4.35 -1.06
CA ILE A 100 -12.15 4.38 0.34
C ILE A 100 -10.68 4.81 0.43
N GLY A 101 -10.32 5.55 1.47
CA GLY A 101 -8.93 5.90 1.75
C GLY A 101 -8.70 6.07 3.24
N ASN A 102 -7.43 6.06 3.65
CA ASN A 102 -7.02 6.29 5.03
C ASN A 102 -6.11 7.50 5.16
N THR A 103 -6.14 8.09 6.35
CA THR A 103 -5.13 9.04 6.82
C THR A 103 -3.91 8.31 7.39
N PRO A 104 -2.76 8.98 7.51
CA PRO A 104 -1.61 8.44 8.26
C PRO A 104 -1.93 8.14 9.73
N GLU A 105 -2.93 8.82 10.32
CA GLU A 105 -3.36 8.60 11.70
C GLU A 105 -4.35 7.43 11.88
N GLY A 106 -4.71 6.73 10.78
CA GLY A 106 -5.60 5.57 10.83
C GLY A 106 -7.10 5.89 10.77
N GLU A 107 -7.47 7.15 10.58
CA GLU A 107 -8.86 7.52 10.24
C GLU A 107 -9.18 7.11 8.80
N VAL A 108 -10.32 6.45 8.58
CA VAL A 108 -10.76 5.95 7.28
C VAL A 108 -11.93 6.76 6.75
N TRP A 109 -11.89 7.10 5.47
CA TRP A 109 -12.91 7.85 4.75
C TRP A 109 -13.46 7.01 3.61
N MET A 110 -14.79 6.91 3.56
CA MET A 110 -15.49 6.17 2.51
C MET A 110 -16.42 7.12 1.79
N VAL A 111 -16.51 6.98 0.47
CA VAL A 111 -17.39 7.80 -0.35
C VAL A 111 -18.20 6.91 -1.28
N GLY A 112 -19.46 7.29 -1.47
CA GLY A 112 -20.36 6.61 -2.37
C GLY A 112 -21.48 7.52 -2.83
N THR A 113 -22.36 6.97 -3.64
CA THR A 113 -23.51 7.70 -4.17
C THR A 113 -24.82 6.97 -3.97
N ARG A 114 -25.89 7.74 -3.98
CA ARG A 114 -27.23 7.20 -4.23
C ARG A 114 -27.97 8.06 -5.26
N PRO A 115 -28.96 7.48 -5.98
CA PRO A 115 -29.74 8.22 -6.97
C PRO A 115 -30.43 9.44 -6.33
N HIS A 116 -30.26 10.62 -6.94
CA HIS A 116 -30.95 11.86 -6.54
C HIS A 116 -31.92 12.33 -7.64
N THR A 117 -31.40 12.66 -8.83
CA THR A 117 -32.19 12.94 -10.03
C THR A 117 -31.65 12.19 -11.24
N VAL A 118 -32.19 12.44 -12.44
CA VAL A 118 -31.69 11.85 -13.69
C VAL A 118 -30.31 12.41 -14.08
N TYR A 119 -29.92 13.57 -13.56
CA TYR A 119 -28.68 14.26 -13.93
C TYR A 119 -27.69 14.41 -12.77
N GLU A 120 -28.12 14.15 -11.54
CA GLU A 120 -27.32 14.36 -10.34
C GLU A 120 -27.41 13.14 -9.43
N VAL A 121 -26.31 12.92 -8.71
CA VAL A 121 -26.20 11.95 -7.62
C VAL A 121 -26.02 12.69 -6.30
N GLU A 122 -26.51 12.11 -5.22
CA GLU A 122 -26.10 12.52 -3.87
C GLU A 122 -24.81 11.78 -3.55
N VAL A 123 -23.72 12.52 -3.36
CA VAL A 123 -22.44 12.00 -2.85
C VAL A 123 -22.51 12.01 -1.33
N ILE A 124 -22.18 10.88 -0.73
CA ILE A 124 -22.25 10.65 0.71
C ILE A 124 -20.86 10.29 1.21
N TRP A 125 -20.42 10.99 2.26
CA TRP A 125 -19.15 10.74 2.94
C TRP A 125 -19.38 10.12 4.31
N LEU A 126 -18.73 8.99 4.54
CA LEU A 126 -18.67 8.31 5.82
C LEU A 126 -17.24 8.35 6.35
N ARG A 127 -17.12 8.40 7.67
CA ARG A 127 -15.84 8.33 8.37
C ARG A 127 -15.89 7.19 9.37
N ALA A 128 -14.86 6.36 9.37
CA ALA A 128 -14.72 5.24 10.27
C ALA A 128 -13.50 5.40 11.18
N ARG A 129 -13.68 5.13 12.47
CA ARG A 129 -12.65 5.13 13.52
C ARG A 129 -13.02 4.14 14.61
N ASP A 130 -12.03 3.42 15.16
CA ASP A 130 -12.21 2.51 16.29
C ASP A 130 -13.37 1.50 16.12
N GLY A 131 -13.55 0.96 14.91
CA GLY A 131 -14.63 0.01 14.59
C GLY A 131 -16.03 0.63 14.43
N ALA A 132 -16.16 1.96 14.53
CA ALA A 132 -17.42 2.69 14.39
C ALA A 132 -17.44 3.57 13.14
N ILE A 133 -18.63 3.81 12.59
CA ILE A 133 -18.86 4.65 11.41
C ILE A 133 -19.80 5.78 11.76
N ASP A 134 -19.41 7.00 11.41
CA ASP A 134 -20.26 8.18 11.44
C ASP A 134 -20.44 8.73 10.01
N ARG A 135 -21.62 9.26 9.70
CA ARG A 135 -21.78 10.10 8.51
C ARG A 135 -21.16 11.46 8.77
N VAL A 136 -20.34 11.93 7.84
CA VAL A 136 -19.73 13.27 7.94
C VAL A 136 -20.58 14.29 7.19
N ASP A 137 -20.81 14.08 5.90
CA ASP A 137 -21.55 15.04 5.09
C ASP A 137 -22.11 14.40 3.80
N SER A 138 -22.91 15.17 3.07
CA SER A 138 -23.37 14.85 1.73
C SER A 138 -23.75 16.08 0.94
N PHE A 139 -23.55 16.00 -0.36
CA PHE A 139 -23.91 17.07 -1.29
C PHE A 139 -24.24 16.49 -2.66
N THR A 140 -24.88 17.28 -3.51
CA THR A 140 -25.30 16.87 -4.84
C THR A 140 -24.35 17.42 -5.89
N GLN A 141 -23.93 16.57 -6.83
CA GLN A 141 -23.07 16.95 -7.96
C GLN A 141 -23.30 16.02 -9.16
N GLY A 142 -22.65 16.33 -10.28
CA GLY A 142 -22.55 15.44 -11.44
C GLY A 142 -21.42 14.41 -11.27
N GLY A 143 -21.64 13.19 -11.74
CA GLY A 143 -20.61 12.13 -11.70
C GLY A 143 -20.47 11.45 -10.34
N GLY A 144 -20.08 10.17 -10.36
CA GLY A 144 -19.85 9.39 -9.14
C GLY A 144 -18.44 9.60 -8.59
N PRO A 145 -18.22 9.37 -7.29
CA PRO A 145 -16.90 9.37 -6.71
C PRO A 145 -16.06 8.25 -7.32
N VAL A 146 -14.80 8.55 -7.59
CA VAL A 146 -13.87 7.62 -8.22
C VAL A 146 -12.75 7.24 -7.26
N ASP A 147 -12.20 8.21 -6.53
CA ASP A 147 -11.08 7.95 -5.63
C ASP A 147 -11.02 8.98 -4.47
N VAL A 148 -10.33 8.62 -3.38
CA VAL A 148 -10.17 9.40 -2.14
C VAL A 148 -8.73 9.33 -1.64
N SER A 149 -8.17 10.48 -1.29
CA SER A 149 -6.87 10.59 -0.63
C SER A 149 -6.95 11.53 0.57
N ALA A 150 -6.34 11.13 1.67
CA ALA A 150 -6.35 11.90 2.91
C ALA A 150 -4.94 11.99 3.50
N SER A 151 -4.38 13.20 3.54
CA SER A 151 -3.06 13.42 4.17
C SER A 151 -3.16 13.63 5.68
N ALA A 152 -4.35 13.97 6.17
CA ALA A 152 -4.66 14.24 7.58
C ALA A 152 -6.18 14.23 7.78
N ALA A 153 -6.64 14.10 9.03
CA ALA A 153 -8.07 14.11 9.37
C ALA A 153 -8.81 15.41 8.98
N ASP A 154 -8.08 16.50 8.76
CA ASP A 154 -8.59 17.80 8.31
C ASP A 154 -8.17 18.16 6.88
N ASN A 155 -7.57 17.23 6.13
CA ASN A 155 -7.25 17.39 4.72
C ASN A 155 -7.58 16.11 3.95
N VAL A 156 -8.85 16.01 3.56
CA VAL A 156 -9.39 14.89 2.79
C VAL A 156 -9.81 15.41 1.44
N TRP A 157 -9.42 14.67 0.41
CA TRP A 157 -9.75 14.97 -0.97
C TRP A 157 -10.43 13.77 -1.62
N GLY A 158 -11.38 14.03 -2.51
CA GLY A 158 -11.93 13.01 -3.39
C GLY A 158 -12.20 13.56 -4.76
N VAL A 159 -12.05 12.71 -5.77
CA VAL A 159 -12.39 13.05 -7.15
C VAL A 159 -13.67 12.36 -7.57
N SER A 160 -14.37 13.00 -8.50
CA SER A 160 -15.60 12.46 -9.06
C SER A 160 -15.67 12.74 -10.55
N GLY A 161 -16.17 11.77 -11.29
CA GLY A 161 -16.10 11.77 -12.73
C GLY A 161 -16.96 10.69 -13.36
N GLY A 162 -16.62 10.38 -14.60
CA GLY A 162 -17.21 9.34 -15.40
C GLY A 162 -17.26 9.75 -16.86
N MET A 163 -16.72 8.90 -17.74
CA MET A 163 -16.81 9.02 -19.21
C MET A 163 -18.23 9.29 -19.73
N TRP A 164 -19.25 8.99 -18.94
CA TRP A 164 -20.66 9.06 -19.29
C TRP A 164 -21.42 10.20 -18.61
N SER A 165 -20.75 11.05 -17.81
CA SER A 165 -21.37 12.26 -17.29
C SER A 165 -21.75 13.21 -18.44
N THR A 166 -22.89 13.88 -18.29
CA THR A 166 -23.30 14.95 -19.20
C THR A 166 -22.42 16.18 -19.05
N ASP A 167 -21.84 16.36 -17.87
CA ASP A 167 -20.88 17.42 -17.57
C ASP A 167 -19.52 17.07 -18.16
N GLN A 168 -18.92 18.02 -18.86
CA GLN A 168 -17.64 17.86 -19.54
C GLN A 168 -16.42 17.93 -18.57
N GLY A 169 -16.63 18.11 -17.27
CA GLY A 169 -15.55 18.18 -16.28
C GLY A 169 -15.85 17.37 -15.03
N GLY A 170 -14.83 16.70 -14.50
CA GLY A 170 -14.83 16.10 -13.17
C GLY A 170 -14.81 17.14 -12.06
N TYR A 171 -14.99 16.67 -10.83
CA TYR A 171 -15.02 17.47 -9.61
C TYR A 171 -13.94 16.99 -8.64
N ALA A 172 -13.38 17.93 -7.87
CA ALA A 172 -12.59 17.65 -6.69
C ALA A 172 -13.33 18.17 -5.46
N ASN A 173 -13.48 17.31 -4.46
CA ASN A 173 -14.12 17.61 -3.20
C ASN A 173 -13.05 17.67 -2.11
N ARG A 174 -12.98 18.78 -1.38
CA ARG A 174 -11.99 19.02 -0.33
C ARG A 174 -12.69 19.21 1.01
N PHE A 175 -12.25 18.50 2.03
CA PHE A 175 -12.60 18.73 3.42
C PHE A 175 -11.43 19.40 4.14
N ASN A 176 -11.70 20.46 4.89
CA ASN A 176 -10.70 21.24 5.63
C ASN A 176 -10.78 21.04 7.16
N GLY A 177 -11.45 19.98 7.62
CA GLY A 177 -11.71 19.72 9.04
C GLY A 177 -13.04 20.28 9.56
N THR A 178 -13.63 21.28 8.88
CA THR A 178 -14.94 21.83 9.26
C THR A 178 -15.97 21.78 8.14
N ASP A 179 -15.57 22.08 6.91
CA ASP A 179 -16.46 22.27 5.79
C ASP A 179 -15.94 21.55 4.54
N TRP A 180 -16.88 21.18 3.66
CA TRP A 180 -16.60 20.66 2.33
C TRP A 180 -16.63 21.77 1.27
N GLU A 181 -15.68 21.72 0.35
CA GLU A 181 -15.64 22.55 -0.85
C GLU A 181 -15.60 21.66 -2.09
N THR A 182 -16.58 21.82 -2.99
CA THR A 182 -16.60 21.16 -4.30
C THR A 182 -16.08 22.11 -5.36
N MET A 183 -15.00 21.72 -6.05
CA MET A 183 -14.35 22.44 -7.13
C MET A 183 -14.55 21.71 -8.45
N GLN A 184 -14.92 22.45 -9.49
CA GLN A 184 -14.92 21.91 -10.84
C GLN A 184 -13.49 21.88 -11.40
N LEU A 185 -13.06 20.73 -11.91
CA LEU A 185 -11.72 20.57 -12.47
C LEU A 185 -11.65 21.20 -13.87
N PRO A 186 -10.56 21.93 -14.20
CA PRO A 186 -10.35 22.44 -15.54
C PRO A 186 -10.16 21.28 -16.54
N ALA A 187 -10.66 21.44 -17.76
CA ALA A 187 -10.43 20.45 -18.82
C ALA A 187 -8.96 20.51 -19.29
N PRO A 188 -8.12 19.47 -19.05
CA PRO A 188 -6.68 19.51 -19.31
C PRO A 188 -6.33 19.72 -20.78
N TYR A 189 -7.23 19.30 -21.68
CA TYR A 189 -7.11 19.45 -23.14
C TYR A 189 -8.26 20.26 -23.75
N GLY A 190 -9.05 20.96 -22.92
CA GLY A 190 -10.11 21.87 -23.37
C GLY A 190 -11.43 21.23 -23.79
N TYR A 191 -11.58 19.90 -23.76
CA TYR A 191 -12.87 19.23 -24.03
C TYR A 191 -13.41 18.40 -22.87
N ARG A 192 -12.68 17.39 -22.37
CA ARG A 192 -13.16 16.55 -21.26
C ARG A 192 -12.10 16.32 -20.19
N ASN A 193 -12.56 16.20 -18.94
CA ASN A 193 -11.78 15.76 -17.79
C ASN A 193 -12.50 14.61 -17.09
N ASP A 194 -11.88 13.43 -17.07
CA ASP A 194 -12.36 12.24 -16.38
C ASP A 194 -11.30 11.73 -15.39
N PRO A 195 -11.33 12.19 -14.13
CA PRO A 195 -10.36 11.78 -13.11
C PRO A 195 -10.54 10.32 -12.74
N GLN A 196 -9.42 9.60 -12.54
CA GLN A 196 -9.37 8.20 -12.11
C GLN A 196 -8.70 8.02 -10.74
N GLY A 197 -7.69 8.83 -10.42
CA GLY A 197 -6.99 8.74 -9.14
C GLY A 197 -6.63 10.11 -8.57
N ILE A 198 -6.44 10.18 -7.25
CA ILE A 198 -6.00 11.36 -6.52
C ILE A 198 -4.99 11.01 -5.43
N PHE A 199 -3.95 11.83 -5.29
CA PHE A 199 -2.97 11.73 -4.21
C PHE A 199 -2.76 13.09 -3.57
N ALA A 200 -2.99 13.20 -2.25
CA ALA A 200 -2.72 14.40 -1.48
C ALA A 200 -1.45 14.21 -0.62
N ALA A 201 -0.35 14.86 -1.01
CA ALA A 201 0.85 14.96 -0.17
C ALA A 201 0.66 15.99 0.96
N GLY A 202 -0.26 16.94 0.78
CA GLY A 202 -0.64 17.94 1.76
C GLY A 202 -1.80 18.83 1.28
N PRO A 203 -2.17 19.86 2.06
CA PRO A 203 -3.31 20.74 1.73
C PRO A 203 -3.09 21.61 0.47
N ASP A 204 -1.83 21.84 0.11
CA ASP A 204 -1.42 22.68 -1.01
C ASP A 204 -0.61 21.90 -2.06
N ASP A 205 -0.64 20.56 -1.97
CA ASP A 205 0.09 19.66 -2.85
C ASP A 205 -0.75 18.41 -3.10
N VAL A 206 -1.55 18.47 -4.17
CA VAL A 206 -2.50 17.42 -4.53
C VAL A 206 -2.40 17.14 -6.01
N TRP A 207 -2.38 15.87 -6.36
CA TRP A 207 -2.18 15.37 -7.72
C TRP A 207 -3.39 14.57 -8.15
N ILE A 208 -3.86 14.80 -9.37
CA ILE A 208 -4.95 14.06 -9.99
C ILE A 208 -4.46 13.47 -11.29
N VAL A 209 -4.84 12.23 -11.54
CA VAL A 209 -4.61 11.55 -12.81
C VAL A 209 -5.93 11.09 -13.41
N GLY A 210 -5.92 10.87 -14.72
CA GLY A 210 -7.03 10.22 -15.40
C GLY A 210 -6.98 10.44 -16.89
N LEU A 211 -8.15 10.38 -17.50
CA LEU A 211 -8.35 10.46 -18.94
C LEU A 211 -8.90 11.84 -19.35
N GLY A 212 -8.22 12.49 -20.29
CA GLY A 212 -8.56 13.80 -20.79
C GLY A 212 -8.90 13.75 -22.26
N GLY A 213 -10.00 14.38 -22.66
CA GLY A 213 -10.38 14.49 -24.07
C GLY A 213 -9.90 15.80 -24.67
N ALA A 214 -9.16 15.76 -25.78
CA ALA A 214 -8.94 16.93 -26.66
C ALA A 214 -10.09 17.12 -27.65
N SER A 215 -10.80 16.03 -27.96
CA SER A 215 -12.01 16.02 -28.78
C SER A 215 -12.88 14.79 -28.46
N LYS A 216 -13.97 14.58 -29.19
CA LYS A 216 -14.84 13.40 -29.01
C LYS A 216 -14.15 12.05 -29.29
N ASN A 217 -13.08 12.04 -30.07
CA ASN A 217 -12.44 10.83 -30.57
C ASN A 217 -10.94 10.78 -30.26
N HIS A 218 -10.47 11.54 -29.29
CA HIS A 218 -9.05 11.62 -28.94
C HIS A 218 -8.91 11.77 -27.42
N TRP A 219 -8.30 10.78 -26.79
CA TRP A 219 -8.22 10.62 -25.35
C TRP A 219 -6.77 10.43 -24.92
N GLU A 220 -6.28 11.33 -24.08
CA GLU A 220 -4.92 11.30 -23.57
C GLU A 220 -4.94 11.20 -22.04
N GLY A 221 -3.96 10.51 -21.47
CA GLY A 221 -3.70 10.54 -20.05
C GLY A 221 -3.30 11.96 -19.64
N TYR A 222 -3.65 12.38 -18.44
CA TYR A 222 -3.21 13.67 -17.92
C TYR A 222 -2.81 13.57 -16.45
N VAL A 223 -1.96 14.52 -16.06
CA VAL A 223 -1.65 14.81 -14.67
C VAL A 223 -2.03 16.26 -14.40
N GLN A 224 -2.77 16.50 -13.33
CA GLN A 224 -3.07 17.84 -12.80
C GLN A 224 -2.52 17.98 -11.39
N HIS A 225 -1.98 19.15 -11.07
CA HIS A 225 -1.41 19.48 -9.78
C HIS A 225 -2.10 20.70 -9.19
N TRP A 226 -2.46 20.61 -7.92
CA TRP A 226 -2.94 21.71 -7.10
C TRP A 226 -1.81 22.28 -6.27
N ASN A 227 -1.59 23.58 -6.39
CA ASN A 227 -0.52 24.31 -5.72
C ASN A 227 -0.98 25.11 -4.47
N GLY A 228 -2.17 24.80 -3.93
CA GLY A 228 -2.81 25.59 -2.87
C GLY A 228 -3.78 26.66 -3.38
N THR A 229 -3.73 27.01 -4.67
CA THR A 229 -4.56 28.08 -5.23
C THR A 229 -5.23 27.76 -6.56
N SER A 230 -4.61 26.97 -7.41
CA SER A 230 -5.16 26.59 -8.71
C SER A 230 -4.68 25.22 -9.16
N TRP A 231 -5.52 24.57 -9.97
CA TRP A 231 -5.16 23.35 -10.69
C TRP A 231 -4.43 23.69 -11.99
N GLU A 232 -3.28 23.06 -12.22
CA GLU A 232 -2.50 23.19 -13.43
C GLU A 232 -2.16 21.82 -14.02
N ARG A 233 -2.14 21.70 -15.35
CA ARG A 233 -1.70 20.47 -16.00
C ARG A 233 -0.18 20.38 -15.96
N VAL A 234 0.33 19.22 -15.55
CA VAL A 234 1.76 18.90 -15.57
C VAL A 234 2.06 18.00 -16.78
N PRO A 235 3.05 18.34 -17.62
CA PRO A 235 3.42 17.51 -18.76
C PRO A 235 3.99 16.15 -18.36
N THR A 236 3.73 15.12 -19.17
CA THR A 236 4.27 13.77 -19.00
C THR A 236 5.09 13.31 -20.22
N PRO A 237 5.94 12.28 -20.09
CA PRO A 237 6.65 11.68 -21.23
C PRO A 237 5.74 11.03 -22.28
N VAL A 238 4.45 10.83 -21.98
CA VAL A 238 3.48 10.17 -22.88
C VAL A 238 2.47 11.14 -23.50
N ASP A 239 2.63 12.44 -23.27
CA ASP A 239 1.78 13.49 -23.84
C ASP A 239 1.68 13.38 -25.37
N GLY A 240 0.47 13.58 -25.91
CA GLY A 240 0.18 13.48 -27.35
C GLY A 240 -0.01 12.04 -27.87
N GLN A 241 0.12 11.03 -27.02
CA GLN A 241 -0.29 9.65 -27.35
C GLN A 241 -1.78 9.48 -27.06
N ASP A 242 -2.49 8.81 -27.99
CA ASP A 242 -3.91 8.50 -27.85
C ASP A 242 -4.08 7.18 -27.08
N LEU A 243 -5.22 7.03 -26.41
CA LEU A 243 -5.60 5.85 -25.62
C LEU A 243 -4.62 5.51 -24.48
N ILE A 244 -4.20 6.55 -23.76
CA ILE A 244 -3.45 6.45 -22.50
C ILE A 244 -4.43 6.52 -21.33
N PHE A 245 -4.46 5.46 -20.51
CA PHE A 245 -5.28 5.39 -19.31
C PHE A 245 -4.35 5.41 -18.10
N PHE A 246 -4.47 6.44 -17.27
CA PHE A 246 -3.92 6.44 -15.92
C PHE A 246 -5.04 5.99 -14.99
N GLU A 247 -4.82 4.90 -14.27
CA GLU A 247 -5.84 4.26 -13.44
C GLU A 247 -5.69 4.70 -11.98
N SER A 248 -4.46 4.80 -11.48
CA SER A 248 -4.21 5.18 -10.09
C SER A 248 -2.95 6.02 -9.90
N ILE A 249 -2.89 6.70 -8.75
CA ILE A 249 -1.77 7.51 -8.28
C ILE A 249 -1.64 7.37 -6.75
N ASP A 250 -0.42 7.11 -6.28
CA ASP A 250 -0.06 7.15 -4.85
C ASP A 250 1.39 7.63 -4.70
N GLY A 251 1.77 8.05 -3.50
CA GLY A 251 3.12 8.53 -3.23
C GLY A 251 3.48 8.52 -1.75
N SER A 252 4.78 8.58 -1.48
CA SER A 252 5.30 8.74 -0.12
C SER A 252 5.55 10.21 0.25
N GLY A 253 5.48 11.12 -0.72
CA GLY A 253 5.64 12.56 -0.49
C GLY A 253 5.63 13.40 -1.77
N PRO A 254 5.96 14.70 -1.66
CA PRO A 254 5.91 15.66 -2.78
C PRO A 254 6.92 15.35 -3.91
N ASP A 255 7.97 14.61 -3.58
CA ASP A 255 9.08 14.28 -4.49
C ASP A 255 9.11 12.79 -4.88
N ASP A 256 8.09 12.02 -4.50
CA ASP A 256 7.98 10.60 -4.79
C ASP A 256 6.52 10.20 -4.98
N ILE A 257 6.13 10.15 -6.25
CA ILE A 257 4.75 9.83 -6.66
C ILE A 257 4.80 8.88 -7.84
N TRP A 258 3.94 7.87 -7.79
CA TRP A 258 3.82 6.84 -8.80
C TRP A 258 2.44 6.86 -9.44
N ILE A 259 2.40 6.61 -10.73
CA ILE A 259 1.16 6.44 -11.50
C ILE A 259 1.20 5.08 -12.16
N SER A 260 0.12 4.31 -12.01
CA SER A 260 -0.12 3.08 -12.76
C SER A 260 -1.19 3.30 -13.83
N GLY A 261 -1.18 2.43 -14.83
CA GLY A 261 -2.21 2.36 -15.84
C GLY A 261 -1.75 1.56 -17.04
N HIS A 262 -2.24 1.96 -18.22
CA HIS A 262 -1.96 1.23 -19.45
C HIS A 262 -2.13 2.03 -20.73
N VAL A 263 -1.53 1.51 -21.80
CA VAL A 263 -1.66 2.03 -23.17
C VAL A 263 -2.46 1.04 -24.02
N ASN A 264 -3.49 1.53 -24.72
CA ASN A 264 -4.32 0.73 -25.63
C ASN A 264 -4.92 -0.55 -25.02
N TYR A 265 -5.14 -0.59 -23.69
CA TYR A 265 -5.61 -1.77 -22.94
C TYR A 265 -4.68 -3.00 -22.98
N VAL A 266 -3.40 -2.82 -23.32
CA VAL A 266 -2.48 -3.96 -23.51
C VAL A 266 -1.12 -3.73 -22.86
N GLU A 267 -0.55 -2.53 -22.99
CA GLU A 267 0.82 -2.29 -22.50
C GLU A 267 0.77 -1.65 -21.11
N ASP A 268 1.69 -2.06 -20.23
CA ASP A 268 1.89 -1.44 -18.93
C ASP A 268 2.30 0.04 -19.07
N LEU A 269 1.86 0.82 -18.08
CA LEU A 269 2.29 2.20 -17.93
C LEU A 269 2.55 2.48 -16.46
N LEU A 270 3.83 2.74 -16.16
CA LEU A 270 4.30 3.22 -14.86
C LEU A 270 5.03 4.54 -15.06
N LEU A 271 4.59 5.59 -14.37
CA LEU A 271 5.30 6.85 -14.29
C LEU A 271 5.77 7.11 -12.86
N HIS A 272 6.94 7.73 -12.73
CA HIS A 272 7.51 8.16 -11.45
C HIS A 272 7.85 9.64 -11.48
N TRP A 273 7.44 10.37 -10.45
CA TRP A 273 7.79 11.77 -10.21
C TRP A 273 8.91 11.85 -9.17
N ASP A 274 9.97 12.57 -9.53
CA ASP A 274 11.17 12.74 -8.70
C ASP A 274 11.25 14.10 -7.97
N GLY A 275 10.14 14.84 -7.89
CA GLY A 275 10.09 16.22 -7.40
C GLY A 275 10.29 17.27 -8.50
N SER A 276 10.69 16.87 -9.70
CA SER A 276 10.99 17.80 -10.79
C SER A 276 10.45 17.40 -12.15
N SER A 277 10.40 16.11 -12.45
CA SER A 277 9.94 15.58 -13.73
C SER A 277 9.34 14.19 -13.61
N TRP A 278 8.37 13.92 -14.49
CA TRP A 278 7.85 12.57 -14.68
C TRP A 278 8.78 11.76 -15.58
N SER A 279 9.08 10.53 -15.18
CA SER A 279 9.80 9.55 -15.99
C SER A 279 8.97 8.28 -16.19
N ARG A 280 9.05 7.66 -17.37
CA ARG A 280 8.36 6.39 -17.64
C ARG A 280 9.29 5.23 -17.25
N HIS A 281 8.79 4.36 -16.38
CA HIS A 281 9.40 3.06 -16.12
C HIS A 281 8.89 2.07 -17.16
N ALA A 282 9.81 1.31 -17.74
CA ALA A 282 9.52 0.29 -18.74
C ALA A 282 10.22 -1.01 -18.37
N GLY A 283 9.72 -2.13 -18.91
CA GLY A 283 10.40 -3.40 -18.82
C GLY A 283 9.93 -4.29 -17.67
N LEU A 284 8.65 -4.23 -17.31
CA LEU A 284 8.03 -5.35 -16.63
C LEU A 284 8.27 -6.61 -17.48
N ALA A 285 8.65 -7.71 -16.84
CA ALA A 285 8.94 -8.98 -17.52
C ALA A 285 7.73 -9.49 -18.35
N ARG A 286 6.53 -9.00 -18.02
CA ARG A 286 5.29 -9.14 -18.78
C ARG A 286 4.62 -7.77 -18.89
N PRO A 287 4.51 -7.18 -20.10
CA PRO A 287 3.74 -5.96 -20.28
C PRO A 287 2.26 -6.33 -20.14
N GLU A 288 1.71 -6.10 -18.95
CA GLU A 288 0.30 -6.30 -18.62
C GLU A 288 -0.25 -4.97 -18.11
N PRO A 289 -1.50 -4.62 -18.43
CA PRO A 289 -2.15 -3.46 -17.85
C PRO A 289 -2.11 -3.49 -16.32
N LEU A 290 -1.91 -2.34 -15.70
CA LEU A 290 -1.92 -2.18 -14.24
C LEU A 290 -3.19 -1.47 -13.81
N GLU A 291 -3.74 -1.88 -12.68
CA GLU A 291 -4.97 -1.31 -12.13
C GLU A 291 -4.64 -0.25 -11.08
N ASP A 292 -3.81 -0.60 -10.11
CA ASP A 292 -3.61 0.25 -8.95
C ASP A 292 -2.15 0.27 -8.48
N VAL A 293 -1.77 1.30 -7.72
CA VAL A 293 -0.42 1.48 -7.17
C VAL A 293 -0.47 1.92 -5.71
N ALA A 294 0.38 1.32 -4.88
CA ALA A 294 0.61 1.76 -3.50
C ALA A 294 2.10 2.03 -3.29
N ALA A 295 2.46 3.23 -2.87
CA ALA A 295 3.83 3.72 -2.77
C ALA A 295 4.13 4.24 -1.35
N PRO A 296 4.42 3.36 -0.38
CA PRO A 296 4.74 3.78 0.98
C PRO A 296 6.11 4.45 1.14
N ALA A 297 7.06 4.23 0.23
CA ALA A 297 8.40 4.80 0.33
C ALA A 297 9.04 5.04 -1.06
N PRO A 298 10.04 5.93 -1.17
CA PRO A 298 10.70 6.23 -2.44
C PRO A 298 11.42 5.06 -3.11
N ASP A 299 11.77 4.05 -2.33
CA ASP A 299 12.43 2.84 -2.79
C ASP A 299 11.50 1.62 -2.79
N ASN A 300 10.19 1.83 -2.60
CA ASN A 300 9.25 0.72 -2.45
C ASN A 300 7.83 1.09 -2.86
N ALA A 301 7.37 0.44 -3.91
CA ALA A 301 6.01 0.57 -4.42
C ALA A 301 5.49 -0.78 -4.90
N TRP A 302 4.17 -0.91 -4.96
CA TRP A 302 3.47 -2.09 -5.48
C TRP A 302 2.48 -1.68 -6.53
N ALA A 303 2.29 -2.55 -7.52
CA ALA A 303 1.23 -2.40 -8.49
C ALA A 303 0.43 -3.68 -8.63
N SER A 304 -0.89 -3.54 -8.72
CA SER A 304 -1.82 -4.64 -8.97
C SER A 304 -2.06 -4.80 -10.47
N PRO A 305 -2.27 -6.03 -10.95
CA PRO A 305 -2.54 -6.26 -12.35
C PRO A 305 -4.00 -5.94 -12.69
N TYR A 306 -4.22 -5.24 -13.80
CA TYR A 306 -5.52 -5.13 -14.45
C TYR A 306 -5.77 -6.37 -15.33
N SER A 307 -5.94 -7.52 -14.67
CA SER A 307 -6.12 -8.79 -15.34
C SER A 307 -7.13 -9.65 -14.61
N GLN A 308 -8.03 -10.26 -15.39
CA GLN A 308 -8.99 -11.21 -14.84
C GLN A 308 -8.47 -12.64 -14.76
N THR A 309 -7.23 -12.86 -15.19
CA THR A 309 -6.62 -14.18 -15.28
C THR A 309 -6.08 -14.60 -13.90
N PRO A 310 -6.52 -15.74 -13.34
CA PRO A 310 -5.93 -16.27 -12.11
C PRO A 310 -4.43 -16.53 -12.29
N GLY A 311 -3.63 -16.20 -11.26
CA GLY A 311 -2.19 -16.42 -11.26
C GLY A 311 -1.36 -15.28 -11.87
N THR A 312 -1.97 -14.16 -12.27
CA THR A 312 -1.22 -12.95 -12.66
C THR A 312 -0.53 -12.36 -11.42
N PRO A 313 0.78 -12.08 -11.45
CA PRO A 313 1.51 -11.58 -10.29
C PRO A 313 1.18 -10.11 -10.01
N PHE A 314 1.31 -9.71 -8.75
CA PHE A 314 1.56 -8.31 -8.38
C PHE A 314 2.98 -7.91 -8.78
N PHE A 315 3.24 -6.62 -8.94
CA PHE A 315 4.56 -6.09 -9.21
C PHE A 315 5.07 -5.29 -8.03
N ARG A 316 6.40 -5.23 -7.87
CA ARG A 316 7.05 -4.47 -6.80
C ARG A 316 8.23 -3.69 -7.34
N PHE A 317 8.34 -2.42 -6.95
CA PHE A 317 9.55 -1.63 -7.10
C PHE A 317 10.49 -1.87 -5.91
N ASP A 318 11.75 -2.19 -6.18
CA ASP A 318 12.76 -2.52 -5.16
C ASP A 318 13.78 -1.40 -4.89
N GLY A 319 13.52 -0.20 -5.43
CA GLY A 319 14.39 0.96 -5.38
C GLY A 319 15.22 1.17 -6.64
N GLU A 320 15.34 0.15 -7.49
CA GLU A 320 16.05 0.25 -8.76
C GLU A 320 15.16 -0.14 -9.94
N SER A 321 14.37 -1.19 -9.79
CA SER A 321 13.58 -1.75 -10.87
C SER A 321 12.27 -2.35 -10.39
N TRP A 322 11.31 -2.47 -11.32
CA TRP A 322 10.10 -3.21 -11.07
C TRP A 322 10.33 -4.70 -11.32
N VAL A 323 10.06 -5.52 -10.32
CA VAL A 323 10.17 -6.97 -10.36
C VAL A 323 8.79 -7.63 -10.25
N GLU A 324 8.64 -8.81 -10.85
CA GLU A 324 7.47 -9.66 -10.57
C GLU A 324 7.48 -10.03 -9.08
N GLY A 325 6.39 -9.69 -8.41
CA GLY A 325 6.17 -9.93 -6.99
C GLY A 325 5.41 -11.22 -6.74
N SER A 326 4.45 -11.17 -5.81
CA SER A 326 3.71 -12.35 -5.37
C SER A 326 2.64 -12.76 -6.39
N VAL A 327 2.52 -14.06 -6.62
CA VAL A 327 1.33 -14.66 -7.22
C VAL A 327 0.40 -15.11 -6.09
N VAL A 328 -0.85 -14.65 -6.13
CA VAL A 328 -1.88 -15.07 -5.18
C VAL A 328 -2.74 -16.14 -5.82
N GLU A 329 -2.56 -17.39 -5.38
CA GLU A 329 -3.38 -18.50 -5.83
C GLU A 329 -4.75 -18.46 -5.15
N VAL A 330 -5.82 -18.36 -5.94
CA VAL A 330 -7.22 -18.36 -5.45
C VAL A 330 -7.87 -19.69 -5.85
N PRO A 331 -7.95 -20.69 -4.96
CA PRO A 331 -8.44 -22.02 -5.30
C PRO A 331 -9.88 -21.99 -5.82
N GLY A 332 -10.11 -22.57 -7.00
CA GLY A 332 -11.44 -22.66 -7.60
C GLY A 332 -11.89 -21.40 -8.36
N ALA A 333 -11.12 -20.32 -8.35
CA ALA A 333 -11.41 -19.15 -9.16
C ALA A 333 -11.24 -19.45 -10.66
N GLN A 334 -12.25 -19.11 -11.45
CA GLN A 334 -12.17 -19.07 -12.91
C GLN A 334 -11.66 -17.71 -13.39
N THR A 335 -12.02 -16.65 -12.67
CA THR A 335 -11.54 -15.28 -12.87
C THR A 335 -11.29 -14.63 -11.53
N VAL A 336 -10.28 -13.77 -11.47
CA VAL A 336 -9.98 -12.90 -10.32
C VAL A 336 -10.11 -11.45 -10.77
N ASN A 337 -10.27 -10.50 -9.87
CA ASN A 337 -10.26 -9.08 -10.22
C ASN A 337 -9.76 -8.30 -9.02
N TRP A 338 -8.51 -7.84 -9.08
CA TRP A 338 -7.91 -6.96 -8.09
C TRP A 338 -8.26 -5.51 -8.46
N ARG A 339 -8.73 -4.73 -7.49
CA ARG A 339 -9.30 -3.40 -7.72
C ARG A 339 -8.56 -2.29 -7.00
N ASP A 340 -7.92 -2.62 -5.88
CA ASP A 340 -7.34 -1.61 -4.99
C ASP A 340 -6.18 -2.22 -4.17
N LEU A 341 -5.30 -1.34 -3.72
CA LEU A 341 -4.11 -1.53 -2.92
C LEU A 341 -4.03 -0.41 -1.89
N SER A 342 -3.92 -0.79 -0.62
CA SER A 342 -3.71 0.17 0.46
C SER A 342 -2.47 -0.17 1.28
N ARG A 343 -1.69 0.86 1.55
CA ARG A 343 -0.47 0.80 2.36
C ARG A 343 -0.76 1.05 3.83
N ALA A 344 -0.24 0.18 4.69
CA ALA A 344 -0.16 0.38 6.14
C ALA A 344 1.29 0.63 6.62
N GLY A 345 2.29 0.34 5.78
CA GLY A 345 3.69 0.62 6.05
C GLY A 345 4.61 0.08 4.95
N ASP A 346 5.92 0.23 5.12
CA ASP A 346 6.95 -0.14 4.13
C ASP A 346 6.90 -1.59 3.66
N CYS A 347 6.27 -2.51 4.37
CA CYS A 347 6.03 -3.87 3.89
C CYS A 347 4.65 -4.36 4.34
N GLU A 348 3.70 -3.46 4.56
CA GLU A 348 2.33 -3.87 4.83
C GLU A 348 1.42 -3.28 3.76
N VAL A 349 0.96 -4.16 2.87
CA VAL A 349 0.08 -3.80 1.77
C VAL A 349 -1.09 -4.75 1.73
N TRP A 350 -2.27 -4.18 1.61
CA TRP A 350 -3.53 -4.87 1.46
C TRP A 350 -4.01 -4.70 0.03
N SER A 351 -4.63 -5.73 -0.53
CA SER A 351 -5.33 -5.63 -1.81
C SER A 351 -6.73 -6.19 -1.67
N ALA A 352 -7.69 -5.55 -2.34
CA ALA A 352 -9.08 -5.97 -2.36
C ALA A 352 -9.62 -6.11 -3.78
N GLY A 353 -10.67 -6.91 -3.90
CA GLY A 353 -11.31 -7.19 -5.17
C GLY A 353 -12.41 -8.25 -5.08
N SER A 354 -12.49 -9.06 -6.13
CA SER A 354 -13.43 -10.19 -6.20
C SER A 354 -12.88 -11.35 -7.02
N TYR A 355 -13.49 -12.53 -6.88
CA TYR A 355 -13.28 -13.64 -7.81
C TYR A 355 -14.61 -14.31 -8.17
N HIS A 356 -14.64 -15.05 -9.28
CA HIS A 356 -15.80 -15.83 -9.70
C HIS A 356 -15.40 -17.30 -9.84
N ASP A 357 -16.18 -18.20 -9.25
CA ASP A 357 -15.90 -19.64 -9.21
C ASP A 357 -16.55 -20.43 -10.38
N GLY A 358 -17.31 -19.74 -11.23
CA GLY A 358 -18.14 -20.33 -12.28
C GLY A 358 -19.64 -20.24 -12.01
N THR A 359 -20.03 -19.87 -10.79
CA THR A 359 -21.43 -19.76 -10.36
C THR A 359 -21.73 -18.39 -9.74
N THR A 360 -20.91 -17.93 -8.80
CA THR A 360 -21.14 -16.68 -8.05
C THR A 360 -19.86 -15.84 -7.92
N HIS A 361 -20.04 -14.54 -7.66
CA HIS A 361 -18.92 -13.67 -7.31
C HIS A 361 -18.73 -13.62 -5.79
N HIS A 362 -17.47 -13.70 -5.38
CA HIS A 362 -17.01 -13.70 -4.00
C HIS A 362 -16.10 -12.51 -3.75
N THR A 363 -16.14 -11.99 -2.52
CA THR A 363 -15.15 -11.03 -2.03
C THR A 363 -13.76 -11.65 -2.07
N LEU A 364 -12.74 -10.81 -2.26
CA LEU A 364 -11.34 -11.22 -2.26
C LEU A 364 -10.51 -10.16 -1.56
N VAL A 365 -9.74 -10.59 -0.56
CA VAL A 365 -8.71 -9.76 0.08
C VAL A 365 -7.42 -10.56 0.16
N ALA A 366 -6.31 -9.92 -0.19
CA ALA A 366 -4.97 -10.40 0.11
C ALA A 366 -4.23 -9.39 0.98
N ARG A 367 -3.43 -9.88 1.92
CA ARG A 367 -2.56 -9.08 2.76
C ARG A 367 -1.14 -9.57 2.58
N MET A 368 -0.22 -8.63 2.39
CA MET A 368 1.20 -8.87 2.49
C MET A 368 1.70 -8.14 3.72
N VAL A 369 2.35 -8.88 4.60
CA VAL A 369 3.03 -8.35 5.77
C VAL A 369 4.49 -8.74 5.65
N GLY A 370 5.37 -7.76 5.74
CA GLY A 370 6.79 -7.96 5.85
C GLY A 370 7.10 -8.75 7.10
N THR A 371 8.13 -9.56 7.03
CA THR A 371 8.82 -10.01 8.22
C THR A 371 9.56 -8.79 8.79
N ALA A 372 8.85 -7.90 9.49
CA ALA A 372 9.43 -6.66 10.00
C ALA A 372 9.86 -6.89 11.45
N LEU A 373 11.14 -6.67 11.75
CA LEU A 373 11.65 -6.46 13.10
C LEU A 373 11.56 -4.95 13.39
N THR A 374 10.72 -4.59 14.35
CA THR A 374 10.52 -3.24 14.87
C THR A 374 11.42 -3.03 16.08
N VAL A 375 12.01 -1.83 16.19
CA VAL A 375 12.91 -1.43 17.29
C VAL A 375 12.38 -0.16 17.94
N GLY A 376 11.77 -0.29 19.12
CA GLY A 376 11.39 0.81 20.00
C GLY A 376 12.46 1.11 21.02
N ARG A 377 12.59 2.38 21.44
CA ARG A 377 13.44 2.77 22.58
C ARG A 377 12.60 3.45 23.64
N SER A 378 12.81 3.08 24.90
CA SER A 378 12.28 3.82 26.05
C SER A 378 13.45 4.39 26.85
N ALA A 379 13.47 5.72 26.98
CA ALA A 379 14.41 6.42 27.84
C ALA A 379 13.82 6.46 29.25
N SER A 380 14.53 5.91 30.23
CA SER A 380 14.05 5.91 31.61
C SER A 380 14.75 7.01 32.43
N GLU A 381 13.99 7.78 33.22
CA GLU A 381 14.55 8.85 34.06
C GLU A 381 15.36 8.31 35.27
N ALA A 382 15.31 6.99 35.55
CA ALA A 382 15.84 6.40 36.78
C ALA A 382 16.50 5.00 36.62
N GLY A 383 16.71 4.51 35.39
CA GLY A 383 17.27 3.20 35.06
C GLY A 383 18.01 3.18 33.70
N PRO A 384 18.56 2.04 33.26
CA PRO A 384 19.18 1.94 31.94
C PRO A 384 18.15 2.15 30.82
N ASP A 385 18.60 2.65 29.67
CA ASP A 385 17.77 2.72 28.47
C ASP A 385 17.41 1.30 28.01
N GLU A 386 16.17 1.10 27.55
CA GLU A 386 15.68 -0.18 27.07
C GLU A 386 15.41 -0.11 25.57
N THR A 387 15.83 -1.16 24.85
CA THR A 387 15.48 -1.39 23.46
C THR A 387 14.42 -2.49 23.39
N HIS A 388 13.22 -2.14 22.96
CA HIS A 388 12.13 -3.09 22.73
C HIS A 388 12.17 -3.54 21.27
N LEU A 389 12.40 -4.83 21.06
CA LEU A 389 12.30 -5.49 19.78
C LEU A 389 10.94 -6.17 19.67
N SER A 390 10.26 -6.04 18.54
CA SER A 390 9.11 -6.87 18.17
C SER A 390 9.19 -7.30 16.72
N TRP A 391 8.76 -8.50 16.37
CA TRP A 391 8.81 -9.00 15.00
C TRP A 391 7.57 -9.79 14.60
N THR A 392 7.32 -9.91 13.29
CA THR A 392 6.19 -10.68 12.78
C THR A 392 6.34 -12.17 13.07
N GLU A 393 5.29 -12.79 13.63
CA GLU A 393 5.24 -14.24 13.80
C GLU A 393 5.26 -14.93 12.43
N LEU A 394 6.07 -15.98 12.30
CA LEU A 394 6.20 -16.81 11.11
C LEU A 394 5.35 -18.07 11.33
N PRO A 395 4.43 -18.40 10.41
CA PRO A 395 3.57 -19.57 10.57
C PRO A 395 4.36 -20.86 10.81
N GLY A 396 4.07 -21.53 11.93
CA GLY A 396 4.68 -22.82 12.27
C GLY A 396 6.11 -22.73 12.86
N ILE A 397 6.56 -21.53 13.23
CA ILE A 397 7.86 -21.30 13.87
C ILE A 397 7.65 -21.12 15.38
N PRO A 398 8.07 -22.08 16.23
CA PRO A 398 7.85 -22.03 17.68
C PRO A 398 8.82 -21.11 18.44
N ALA A 399 9.96 -20.73 17.84
CA ALA A 399 10.99 -19.98 18.54
C ALA A 399 11.90 -19.19 17.58
N TYR A 400 12.63 -18.21 18.11
CA TYR A 400 13.51 -17.33 17.33
C TYR A 400 14.87 -17.11 18.00
N ASP A 401 15.93 -17.13 17.19
CA ASP A 401 17.23 -16.61 17.57
C ASP A 401 17.27 -15.10 17.33
N VAL A 402 17.93 -14.36 18.21
CA VAL A 402 18.09 -12.91 18.12
C VAL A 402 19.56 -12.55 18.30
N VAL A 403 20.15 -11.93 17.29
CA VAL A 403 21.56 -11.48 17.30
C VAL A 403 21.66 -9.99 16.97
N SER A 404 22.77 -9.38 17.36
CA SER A 404 23.07 -7.99 17.05
C SER A 404 24.56 -7.76 16.78
N GLY A 405 24.87 -6.59 16.26
CA GLY A 405 26.25 -6.19 15.98
C GLY A 405 26.42 -4.70 15.73
N ASP A 406 27.68 -4.27 15.61
CA ASP A 406 28.02 -2.88 15.30
C ASP A 406 27.82 -2.60 13.80
N LEU A 407 26.98 -1.63 13.50
CA LEU A 407 26.63 -1.25 12.14
C LEU A 407 27.79 -0.60 11.40
N ARG A 408 28.64 0.17 12.09
CA ARG A 408 29.80 0.78 11.44
C ARG A 408 30.81 -0.26 10.98
N THR A 409 31.02 -1.30 11.78
CA THR A 409 31.87 -2.44 11.45
C THR A 409 31.29 -3.20 10.29
N LEU A 410 29.98 -3.47 10.27
CA LEU A 410 29.33 -4.15 9.15
C LEU A 410 29.50 -3.37 7.83
N LEU A 411 29.27 -2.05 7.85
CA LEU A 411 29.44 -1.19 6.68
C LEU A 411 30.90 -1.09 6.25
N GLY A 412 31.83 -0.94 7.20
CA GLY A 412 33.26 -0.87 6.94
C GLY A 412 33.86 -2.17 6.40
N ALA A 413 33.26 -3.31 6.77
CA ALA A 413 33.65 -4.64 6.29
C ALA A 413 32.86 -5.10 5.05
N ALA A 414 32.17 -4.18 4.36
CA ALA A 414 31.38 -4.47 3.16
C ALA A 414 30.37 -5.61 3.34
N GLY A 415 29.71 -5.67 4.50
CA GLY A 415 28.67 -6.65 4.81
C GLY A 415 29.19 -7.99 5.37
N ASP A 416 30.44 -8.07 5.82
CA ASP A 416 30.95 -9.26 6.52
C ASP A 416 30.41 -9.38 7.95
N TYR A 417 29.44 -10.28 8.13
CA TYR A 417 28.82 -10.53 9.43
C TYR A 417 29.72 -11.26 10.43
N SER A 418 30.80 -11.91 10.00
CA SER A 418 31.72 -12.59 10.92
C SER A 418 32.50 -11.61 11.80
N ALA A 419 32.81 -10.43 11.25
CA ALA A 419 33.48 -9.37 11.96
C ALA A 419 32.51 -8.47 12.74
N ALA A 420 31.25 -8.38 12.28
CA ALA A 420 30.30 -7.39 12.77
C ALA A 420 29.33 -7.92 13.83
N THR A 421 29.11 -9.24 13.93
CA THR A 421 28.18 -9.82 14.91
C THR A 421 28.86 -9.94 16.27
N THR A 422 28.38 -9.16 17.23
CA THR A 422 29.03 -9.03 18.55
C THR A 422 28.27 -9.73 19.65
N GLU A 423 26.94 -9.90 19.52
CA GLU A 423 26.12 -10.42 20.61
C GLU A 423 24.96 -11.30 20.13
N CYS A 424 24.70 -12.36 20.90
CA CYS A 424 23.47 -13.14 20.85
C CYS A 424 22.60 -12.74 22.05
N HIS A 425 21.42 -12.20 21.76
CA HIS A 425 20.45 -11.78 22.76
C HIS A 425 19.52 -12.91 23.16
N ALA A 426 19.20 -13.81 22.23
CA ALA A 426 18.35 -14.95 22.47
C ALA A 426 18.69 -16.13 21.58
N ASP A 427 18.67 -17.32 22.16
CA ASP A 427 18.71 -18.61 21.48
C ASP A 427 17.37 -19.31 21.77
N ASN A 428 16.61 -19.66 20.74
CA ASN A 428 15.27 -20.26 20.85
C ASN A 428 14.27 -19.45 21.71
N HIS A 429 14.17 -18.13 21.51
CA HIS A 429 13.19 -17.28 22.19
C HIS A 429 11.74 -17.67 21.84
N PRO A 430 10.90 -18.04 22.81
CA PRO A 430 9.50 -18.35 22.58
C PRO A 430 8.68 -17.06 22.58
N GLY A 431 8.51 -16.45 21.41
CA GLY A 431 7.73 -15.23 21.26
C GLY A 431 8.21 -14.37 20.11
N THR A 432 7.56 -13.23 19.96
CA THR A 432 7.80 -12.24 18.91
C THR A 432 8.25 -10.89 19.46
N GLU A 433 8.59 -10.82 20.74
CA GLU A 433 8.93 -9.57 21.41
C GLU A 433 10.03 -9.81 22.44
N MET A 434 11.02 -8.93 22.49
CA MET A 434 12.11 -8.99 23.46
C MET A 434 12.49 -7.59 23.91
N THR A 435 12.76 -7.42 25.19
CA THR A 435 13.39 -6.21 25.70
C THR A 435 14.86 -6.48 25.96
N ILE A 436 15.72 -5.75 25.28
CA ILE A 436 17.17 -5.76 25.48
C ILE A 436 17.51 -4.57 26.36
N VAL A 437 18.01 -4.87 27.56
CA VAL A 437 18.52 -3.85 28.48
C VAL A 437 19.96 -3.58 28.10
N ASP A 438 20.19 -2.64 27.21
CA ASP A 438 21.54 -2.26 26.84
C ASP A 438 21.65 -0.78 26.47
N ALA A 439 22.62 -0.12 27.10
CA ALA A 439 22.87 1.29 26.90
C ALA A 439 23.77 1.48 25.67
N VAL A 440 23.19 1.33 24.46
CA VAL A 440 23.87 1.73 23.21
C VAL A 440 24.25 3.20 23.39
N ALA A 441 25.55 3.48 23.51
CA ALA A 441 26.00 4.80 23.91
C ALA A 441 25.60 5.83 22.83
N ALA A 442 25.40 7.08 23.24
CA ALA A 442 25.12 8.15 22.30
C ALA A 442 26.24 8.22 21.23
N GLY A 443 25.88 7.98 19.97
CA GLY A 443 26.80 7.94 18.85
C GLY A 443 27.23 6.54 18.41
N GLU A 444 26.72 5.46 19.00
CA GLU A 444 26.87 4.08 18.52
C GLU A 444 25.65 3.67 17.69
N ALA A 445 25.86 2.78 16.70
CA ALA A 445 24.81 2.29 15.82
C ALA A 445 24.86 0.78 15.74
N HIS A 446 23.79 0.11 16.16
CA HIS A 446 23.69 -1.34 16.15
C HIS A 446 22.69 -1.80 15.09
N TRP A 447 22.89 -3.00 14.56
CA TRP A 447 21.90 -3.74 13.79
C TRP A 447 21.36 -4.91 14.61
N TYR A 448 20.16 -5.37 14.29
CA TYR A 448 19.53 -6.54 14.91
C TYR A 448 19.01 -7.49 13.82
N LEU A 449 19.11 -8.79 14.03
CA LEU A 449 18.52 -9.83 13.17
C LEU A 449 17.76 -10.85 14.02
N THR A 450 16.68 -11.37 13.46
CA THR A 450 15.92 -12.49 14.02
C THR A 450 15.85 -13.65 13.03
N ARG A 451 16.04 -14.88 13.50
CA ARG A 451 15.93 -16.09 12.70
C ARG A 451 14.95 -17.06 13.36
N GLY A 452 13.97 -17.52 12.59
CA GLY A 452 13.04 -18.54 13.08
C GLY A 452 13.68 -19.91 13.21
N GLU A 453 13.28 -20.67 14.21
CA GLU A 453 13.70 -22.06 14.42
C GLU A 453 12.57 -23.01 14.03
N SER A 454 12.82 -23.88 13.05
CA SER A 454 11.82 -24.84 12.55
C SER A 454 12.10 -26.26 13.04
N SER A 455 11.13 -27.15 12.88
CA SER A 455 11.33 -28.59 13.12
C SER A 455 12.44 -29.23 12.24
N SER A 456 12.81 -28.57 11.13
CA SER A 456 13.91 -28.97 10.25
C SER A 456 15.26 -28.30 10.57
N GLY A 457 15.31 -27.49 11.62
CA GLY A 457 16.48 -26.70 12.01
C GLY A 457 16.27 -25.19 11.83
N PRO A 458 17.33 -24.40 12.10
CA PRO A 458 17.32 -22.95 11.92
C PRO A 458 16.93 -22.60 10.48
N LEU A 459 16.16 -21.53 10.34
CA LEU A 459 16.00 -20.87 9.05
C LEU A 459 17.32 -20.21 8.64
N SER A 460 17.35 -19.42 7.57
CA SER A 460 18.58 -18.73 7.15
C SER A 460 18.72 -17.41 7.93
N TYR A 461 19.88 -16.76 7.89
CA TYR A 461 20.07 -15.30 7.97
C TYR A 461 20.27 -14.66 6.55
N ASP A 462 20.25 -15.51 5.53
CA ASP A 462 19.92 -15.32 4.11
C ASP A 462 18.86 -14.28 3.67
N ALA A 463 19.15 -13.05 3.20
CA ALA A 463 18.08 -12.23 2.57
C ALA A 463 17.68 -12.70 1.16
N GLY A 464 18.56 -13.43 0.48
CA GLY A 464 18.27 -14.08 -0.81
C GLY A 464 18.21 -13.15 -2.02
N ASP A 465 18.47 -11.86 -1.85
CA ASP A 465 18.56 -10.86 -2.92
C ASP A 465 19.94 -10.86 -3.61
N ALA A 466 19.99 -10.28 -4.82
CA ALA A 466 21.21 -10.20 -5.62
C ALA A 466 22.25 -9.21 -5.06
N GLY A 467 21.87 -8.35 -4.12
CA GLY A 467 22.74 -7.40 -3.42
C GLY A 467 23.52 -8.02 -2.27
N GLN A 468 23.18 -9.24 -1.84
CA GLN A 468 23.89 -9.94 -0.77
C GLN A 468 25.28 -10.41 -1.22
N ALA A 469 26.33 -9.78 -0.69
CA ALA A 469 27.72 -10.05 -1.06
C ALA A 469 28.24 -11.44 -0.62
N ALA A 470 27.78 -11.95 0.53
CA ALA A 470 28.16 -13.25 1.09
C ALA A 470 27.07 -13.79 2.04
N SER A 471 27.11 -15.08 2.36
CA SER A 471 26.18 -15.68 3.33
C SER A 471 26.36 -15.07 4.72
N ARG A 472 25.28 -14.50 5.27
CA ARG A 472 25.16 -14.03 6.65
C ARG A 472 25.16 -15.21 7.60
N ASP A 473 24.55 -16.34 7.25
CA ASP A 473 24.58 -17.54 8.10
C ASP A 473 26.01 -17.96 8.41
N THR A 474 26.82 -18.16 7.36
CA THR A 474 28.23 -18.54 7.54
C THR A 474 29.01 -17.46 8.30
N GLY A 475 28.71 -16.18 8.05
CA GLY A 475 29.33 -15.06 8.75
C GLY A 475 29.00 -15.05 10.24
N ILE A 476 27.71 -15.08 10.58
CA ILE A 476 27.20 -15.05 11.96
C ILE A 476 27.66 -16.29 12.73
N GLU A 477 27.61 -17.48 12.14
CA GLU A 477 28.10 -18.72 12.77
C GLU A 477 29.61 -18.67 13.08
N ALA A 478 30.39 -17.95 12.26
CA ALA A 478 31.81 -17.76 12.49
C ALA A 478 32.13 -16.61 13.48
N ALA A 479 31.13 -15.81 13.84
CA ALA A 479 31.32 -14.63 14.68
C ALA A 479 31.43 -14.98 16.16
N VAL A 480 32.06 -14.09 16.92
CA VAL A 480 32.15 -14.23 18.39
C VAL A 480 30.78 -14.09 19.05
N GLY A 481 29.90 -13.28 18.46
CA GLY A 481 28.53 -13.04 18.92
C GLY A 481 27.50 -14.08 18.48
N ALA A 482 27.91 -15.21 17.88
CA ALA A 482 26.98 -16.25 17.46
C ALA A 482 26.19 -16.82 18.65
N CYS A 483 24.91 -17.15 18.42
CA CYS A 483 24.17 -17.93 19.40
C CYS A 483 24.79 -19.33 19.54
N PRO A 484 24.90 -19.88 20.76
CA PRO A 484 25.43 -21.21 20.96
C PRO A 484 24.56 -22.25 20.25
N PRO A 485 25.13 -23.35 19.74
CA PRO A 485 24.32 -24.44 19.19
C PRO A 485 23.49 -25.08 20.32
N GLY A 486 22.16 -25.11 20.12
CA GLY A 486 21.18 -25.71 21.02
C GLY A 486 21.26 -27.23 21.20
#